data_AF-A0A392SW63-F1
#
_entry.id   AF-A0A392SW63-F1
#
_cell.length_a   1.000
_cell.length_b   1.000
_cell.length_c   1.000
_cell.angle_alpha   90.00
_cell.angle_beta   90.00
_cell.angle_gamma   90.00
#
_symmetry.space_group_name_H-M   'P 1'
#
loop_
_entity.id
_entity.type
_entity.pdbx_description
1 polymer ?
#
loop_
_entity_poly.entity_id
_entity_poly.type
_entity_poly.pdbx_seq_one_letter_code
_entity_poly.pdbx_strand_id
1 'polypeptide(L)'
;MLLSIGGGIGSYSLASIEDAKDVSTYLWNNFLSGRSSSRPFGDAVLDGIDFDIELGSTRYWQYLAQFLKEYNGVYLSAAPQCPIPD
;
A
#
# COMPACT_ATOMS: atom_id res chain seq x y z
N MET A 1 -6.39 5.13 -11.70
CA MET A 1 -6.85 3.91 -11.01
C MET A 1 -5.86 3.55 -9.92
N LEU A 2 -6.34 3.41 -8.69
CA LEU A 2 -5.54 3.05 -7.51
C LEU A 2 -5.87 1.61 -7.08
N LEU A 3 -4.90 0.91 -6.48
CA LEU A 3 -5.16 -0.29 -5.71
C LEU A 3 -5.42 0.11 -4.26
N SER A 4 -6.59 -0.22 -3.73
CA SER A 4 -6.88 -0.04 -2.30
C SER A 4 -6.35 -1.23 -1.49
N ILE A 5 -5.68 -0.95 -0.38
CA ILE A 5 -5.17 -1.93 0.59
C ILE A 5 -5.90 -1.79 1.91
N GLY A 6 -6.20 -2.93 2.55
CA GLY A 6 -6.93 -2.99 3.81
C GLY A 6 -8.40 -3.39 3.61
N GLY A 7 -9.32 -2.51 4.02
CA GLY A 7 -10.77 -2.71 4.06
C GLY A 7 -11.28 -3.35 5.34
N GLY A 8 -12.60 -3.35 5.53
CA GLY A 8 -13.25 -3.81 6.77
C GLY A 8 -13.23 -5.33 7.05
N ILE A 9 -12.61 -6.13 6.17
CA ILE A 9 -12.46 -7.58 6.35
C ILE A 9 -11.04 -7.99 5.98
N GLY A 10 -10.37 -8.70 6.89
CA GLY A 10 -9.06 -9.30 6.64
C GLY A 10 -8.21 -9.36 7.90
N SER A 11 -7.03 -9.98 7.74
CA SER A 11 -5.99 -10.00 8.77
C SER A 11 -4.74 -9.36 8.18
N TYR A 12 -4.65 -8.03 8.27
CA TYR A 12 -3.52 -7.26 7.77
C TYR A 12 -2.94 -6.37 8.87
N SER A 13 -1.62 -6.24 8.86
CA SER A 13 -0.83 -5.37 9.72
C SER A 13 0.59 -5.34 9.17
N LEU A 14 1.35 -4.32 9.55
CA LEU A 14 2.81 -4.30 9.37
C LEU A 14 3.47 -4.65 10.70
N ALA A 15 4.48 -5.51 10.67
CA ALA A 15 5.19 -5.99 11.85
C ALA A 15 6.42 -5.14 12.22
N SER A 16 7.03 -4.48 11.23
CA SER A 16 8.22 -3.64 11.40
C SER A 16 8.37 -2.61 10.27
N ILE A 17 9.42 -1.78 10.35
CA ILE A 17 9.80 -0.86 9.26
C ILE A 17 10.28 -1.67 8.04
N GLU A 18 11.02 -2.75 8.27
CA GLU A 18 11.50 -3.65 7.22
C GLU A 18 10.32 -4.33 6.50
N ASP A 19 9.31 -4.78 7.24
CA ASP A 19 8.09 -5.36 6.67
C ASP A 19 7.35 -4.33 5.79
N ALA A 20 7.27 -3.06 6.23
CA ALA A 20 6.73 -1.97 5.41
C ALA A 20 7.52 -1.76 4.10
N LYS A 21 8.85 -1.93 4.14
CA LYS A 21 9.71 -1.82 2.96
C LYS A 21 9.51 -3.00 2.00
N ASP A 22 9.36 -4.20 2.54
CA ASP A 22 9.11 -5.41 1.77
C ASP A 22 7.75 -5.33 1.08
N VAL A 23 6.71 -4.87 1.79
CA VAL A 23 5.39 -4.61 1.20
C VAL A 23 5.45 -3.53 0.12
N SER A 24 6.19 -2.43 0.34
CA SER A 24 6.39 -1.39 -0.70
C SER A 24 7.01 -1.98 -1.97
N THR A 25 8.06 -2.80 -1.82
CA THR A 25 8.74 -3.47 -2.92
C THR A 25 7.81 -4.43 -3.65
N TYR A 26 7.00 -5.18 -2.90
CA TYR A 26 5.99 -6.08 -3.45
C TYR A 26 4.95 -5.32 -4.29
N LEU A 27 4.37 -4.24 -3.74
CA LEU A 27 3.38 -3.42 -4.43
C LEU A 27 3.96 -2.81 -5.71
N TRP A 28 5.18 -2.27 -5.63
CA TRP A 28 5.87 -1.71 -6.77
C TRP A 28 6.03 -2.71 -7.92
N ASN A 29 6.51 -3.92 -7.61
CA ASN A 29 6.84 -4.93 -8.62
C ASN A 29 5.62 -5.63 -9.20
N ASN A 30 4.52 -5.76 -8.44
CA ASN A 30 3.37 -6.56 -8.86
C ASN A 30 2.20 -5.73 -9.39
N PHE A 31 2.07 -4.46 -9.00
CA PHE A 31 0.92 -3.62 -9.36
C PHE A 31 1.30 -2.27 -9.99
N LEU A 32 2.46 -1.72 -9.65
CA LEU A 32 2.95 -0.46 -10.21
C LEU A 32 3.99 -0.73 -11.31
N SER A 33 4.89 0.23 -11.59
CA SER A 33 5.80 0.19 -12.74
C SER A 33 7.03 -0.70 -12.56
N GLY A 34 7.14 -1.42 -11.44
CA GLY A 34 8.16 -2.45 -11.24
C GLY A 34 7.90 -3.70 -12.08
N ARG A 35 8.74 -4.71 -11.91
CA ARG A 35 8.68 -5.95 -12.71
C ARG A 35 8.56 -7.18 -11.83
N SER A 36 7.65 -8.08 -12.21
CA SER A 36 7.44 -9.38 -11.59
C SER A 36 6.99 -10.35 -12.68
N SER A 37 7.35 -11.63 -12.56
CA SER A 37 6.93 -12.68 -13.50
C SER A 37 5.48 -13.14 -13.27
N SER A 38 4.88 -12.79 -12.12
CA SER A 38 3.54 -13.21 -11.73
C SER A 38 2.70 -12.02 -11.26
N ARG A 39 2.54 -11.02 -12.14
CA ARG A 39 1.71 -9.84 -11.86
C ARG A 39 0.23 -10.21 -11.82
N PRO A 40 -0.51 -9.93 -10.73
CA PRO A 40 -1.91 -10.33 -10.60
C PRO A 40 -2.84 -9.74 -11.68
N PHE A 41 -2.53 -8.56 -12.18
CA PHE A 41 -3.28 -7.89 -13.25
C PHE A 41 -2.56 -7.93 -14.60
N GLY A 42 -1.61 -8.85 -14.77
CA GLY A 42 -0.77 -8.92 -15.97
C GLY A 42 0.01 -7.63 -16.18
N ASP A 43 -0.02 -7.10 -17.40
CA ASP A 43 0.77 -5.94 -17.82
C ASP A 43 0.20 -4.59 -17.38
N ALA A 44 -1.00 -4.58 -16.76
CA ALA A 44 -1.59 -3.34 -16.27
C ALA A 44 -0.69 -2.69 -15.20
N VAL A 45 -0.46 -1.39 -15.33
CA VAL A 45 0.26 -0.56 -14.36
C VAL A 45 -0.74 0.40 -13.72
N LEU A 46 -0.89 0.31 -12.41
CA LEU A 46 -1.77 1.20 -11.65
C LEU A 46 -1.08 2.53 -11.36
N ASP A 47 -1.89 3.57 -11.12
CA ASP A 47 -1.39 4.91 -10.86
C ASP A 47 -0.90 5.08 -9.41
N GLY A 48 -1.32 4.20 -8.49
CA GLY A 48 -0.99 4.37 -7.08
C GLY A 48 -1.69 3.43 -6.11
N ILE A 49 -1.51 3.73 -4.83
CA ILE A 49 -2.01 2.93 -3.69
C ILE A 49 -2.92 3.79 -2.82
N ASP A 50 -4.09 3.25 -2.50
CA ASP A 50 -5.07 3.82 -1.59
C ASP A 50 -5.03 3.06 -0.25
N PHE A 51 -4.91 3.78 0.86
CA PHE A 51 -4.77 3.22 2.21
C PHE A 51 -6.13 3.24 2.92
N ASP A 52 -6.87 2.15 2.81
CA ASP A 52 -8.14 1.92 3.51
C ASP A 52 -7.88 1.06 4.75
N ILE A 53 -7.12 1.59 5.71
CA ILE A 53 -6.67 0.83 6.88
C ILE A 53 -7.70 0.97 8.00
N GLU A 54 -8.58 -0.01 8.13
CA GLU A 54 -9.68 0.01 9.11
C GLU A 54 -9.46 -0.92 10.33
N LEU A 55 -8.49 -1.84 10.23
CA LEU A 55 -8.25 -2.89 11.21
C LEU A 55 -6.75 -3.07 11.53
N GLY A 56 -6.47 -3.81 12.60
CA GLY A 56 -5.11 -4.24 12.95
C GLY A 56 -4.31 -3.17 13.68
N SER A 57 -3.02 -3.10 13.38
CA SER A 57 -2.09 -2.17 14.03
C SER A 57 -2.13 -0.78 13.39
N THR A 58 -1.97 0.26 14.20
CA THR A 58 -1.76 1.64 13.71
C THR A 58 -0.31 1.94 13.35
N ARG A 59 0.59 0.95 13.47
CA ARG A 59 2.03 1.14 13.31
C ARG A 59 2.49 0.93 11.87
N TYR A 60 3.56 1.66 11.52
CA TYR A 60 4.40 1.51 10.34
C TYR A 60 3.81 1.88 8.97
N TRP A 61 2.51 2.16 8.87
CA TRP A 61 1.88 2.63 7.62
C TRP A 61 2.54 3.89 7.05
N GLN A 62 3.04 4.78 7.92
CA GLN A 62 3.78 5.97 7.49
C GLN A 62 5.09 5.62 6.75
N TYR A 63 5.75 4.51 7.11
CA TYR A 63 6.97 4.07 6.43
C TYR A 63 6.63 3.44 5.08
N LEU A 64 5.55 2.66 5.00
CA LEU A 64 5.06 2.15 3.72
C LEU A 64 4.75 3.29 2.74
N ALA A 65 4.04 4.33 3.20
CA ALA A 65 3.78 5.53 2.41
C ALA A 65 5.08 6.24 1.98
N GLN A 66 6.06 6.39 2.88
CA GLN A 66 7.36 7.00 2.55
C GLN A 66 8.10 6.21 1.47
N PHE A 67 8.23 4.89 1.63
CA PHE A 67 8.92 4.05 0.65
C PHE A 67 8.21 4.04 -0.72
N LEU A 68 6.88 4.06 -0.74
CA LEU A 68 6.14 4.17 -2.01
C LEU A 68 6.36 5.53 -2.70
N LYS A 69 6.52 6.62 -1.93
CA LYS A 69 6.82 7.96 -2.47
C LYS A 69 8.24 8.10 -3.02
N GLU A 70 9.18 7.23 -2.64
CA GLU A 70 10.52 7.19 -3.25
C GLU A 70 10.46 6.74 -4.72
N TYR A 71 9.40 6.01 -5.12
CA TYR A 71 9.16 5.68 -6.52
C TYR A 71 8.50 6.84 -7.29
N ASN A 72 8.99 7.09 -8.50
CA ASN A 72 8.43 8.12 -9.37
C ASN A 72 7.04 7.74 -9.90
N GLY A 73 6.12 8.70 -9.90
CA GLY A 73 4.81 8.55 -10.53
C GLY A 73 3.75 7.82 -9.71
N VAL A 74 3.98 7.61 -8.41
CA VAL A 74 3.02 6.95 -7.52
C VAL A 74 2.13 7.98 -6.81
N TYR A 75 0.82 7.89 -7.03
CA TYR A 75 -0.20 8.60 -6.26
C TYR A 75 -0.52 7.83 -4.97
N LEU A 76 -0.72 8.55 -3.87
CA LEU A 76 -1.16 7.95 -2.61
C LEU A 76 -2.43 8.65 -2.13
N SER A 77 -3.39 7.87 -1.65
CA SER A 77 -4.58 8.35 -0.93
C SER A 77 -4.77 7.56 0.36
N ALA A 78 -5.66 8.04 1.22
CA ALA A 78 -6.06 7.35 2.44
C ALA A 78 -7.57 7.54 2.65
N ALA A 79 -8.20 6.56 3.28
CA ALA A 79 -9.63 6.57 3.62
C ALA A 79 -9.81 6.46 5.15
N PRO A 80 -9.47 7.51 5.91
CA PRO A 80 -9.71 7.50 7.36
C PRO A 80 -11.21 7.50 7.66
N GLN A 81 -11.56 7.03 8.84
CA GLN A 81 -12.87 7.18 9.43
C GLN A 81 -13.14 8.65 9.80
N CYS A 82 -14.40 8.94 10.12
CA CYS A 82 -14.84 10.28 10.52
C CYS A 82 -14.23 10.81 11.86
N PRO A 83 -14.06 9.99 12.92
CA PRO A 83 -13.54 10.45 14.20
C PRO A 83 -12.11 11.00 14.14
N ILE A 84 -11.76 11.89 15.08
CA ILE A 84 -10.40 12.42 15.24
C ILE A 84 -9.93 12.18 16.69
N PRO A 85 -8.76 11.53 16.92
CA PRO A 85 -7.96 10.85 15.90
C PRO A 85 -8.76 9.69 15.30
N ASP A 86 -8.45 9.41 14.03
CA ASP A 86 -8.76 8.13 13.39
C ASP A 86 -8.21 6.98 14.23
#